data_AF-A0A9E1K9Y5-F1
#
_entry.id   AF-A0A9E1K9Y5-F1
#
_cell.length_a   1.000
_cell.length_b   1.000
_cell.length_c   1.000
_cell.angle_alpha   90.00
_cell.angle_beta   90.00
_cell.angle_gamma   90.00
#
_symmetry.space_group_name_H-M   'P 1'
#
loop_
_entity.id
_entity.type
_entity.pdbx_description
1 polymer ?
#
loop_
_entity_poly.entity_id
_entity_poly.type
_entity_poly.pdbx_seq_one_letter_code
_entity_poly.pdbx_strand_id
1 'polypeptide(L)'
;MKPDAIFNMSPVKSKILKGTAIYFFLLLSQFTVGMEKISYAEDSQNIEYEKPPKFKASRMMPAHLLKGRGYKVEEEVFNDGFRNTYMIRSNYGFFNAYGDEMLRIRVNEVHAIDKLTHLKNSDEFLEGASKAINVPISLAKGIFNNPVDTVTGVGKGMGKFLGRIGEMATGKRGETEDHATKELIGFSAAKRMLAGRLKVDVYSTNKKLQEELDSVSWATFSGGF
;
A
#
# COMPACT_ATOMS: atom_id res chain seq x y z
N MET A 1 -9.71 17.70 -70.76
CA MET A 1 -10.00 16.27 -70.54
C MET A 1 -10.92 16.19 -69.32
N LYS A 2 -12.08 15.57 -69.50
CA LYS A 2 -13.20 15.53 -68.54
C LYS A 2 -12.88 14.72 -67.25
N PRO A 3 -13.73 14.86 -66.22
CA PRO A 3 -13.51 14.58 -64.80
C PRO A 3 -14.10 13.23 -64.36
N ASP A 4 -14.11 12.93 -63.06
CA ASP A 4 -15.17 12.18 -62.35
C ASP A 4 -15.13 12.61 -60.86
N ALA A 5 -16.06 13.43 -60.34
CA ALA A 5 -17.40 13.09 -59.79
C ALA A 5 -17.28 12.48 -58.36
N ILE A 6 -18.01 12.90 -57.31
CA ILE A 6 -19.47 13.06 -57.16
C ILE A 6 -19.71 14.04 -55.97
N PHE A 7 -20.30 15.23 -56.17
CA PHE A 7 -21.74 15.60 -56.03
C PHE A 7 -22.17 15.88 -54.56
N ASN A 8 -22.12 17.13 -54.08
CA ASN A 8 -23.14 18.20 -54.19
C ASN A 8 -24.54 17.81 -53.66
N MET A 9 -25.01 18.51 -52.62
CA MET A 9 -26.30 19.23 -52.62
C MET A 9 -26.55 19.90 -51.26
N SER A 10 -26.60 21.23 -51.27
CA SER A 10 -27.51 22.01 -50.42
C SER A 10 -28.77 22.33 -51.25
N PRO A 11 -29.77 23.09 -50.75
CA PRO A 11 -30.73 22.79 -49.69
C PRO A 11 -32.19 22.93 -50.19
N VAL A 12 -33.20 22.32 -49.53
CA VAL A 12 -34.61 22.70 -49.76
C VAL A 12 -35.32 22.92 -48.43
N LYS A 13 -35.84 24.15 -48.28
CA LYS A 13 -36.60 24.68 -47.15
C LYS A 13 -37.97 23.99 -47.05
N SER A 14 -38.44 23.77 -45.82
CA SER A 14 -39.85 23.98 -45.50
C SER A 14 -39.98 24.96 -44.32
N LYS A 15 -40.52 26.14 -44.63
CA LYS A 15 -41.26 26.97 -43.68
C LYS A 15 -42.58 26.26 -43.37
N ILE A 16 -43.31 26.76 -42.36
CA ILE A 16 -44.71 26.43 -41.98
C ILE A 16 -44.69 25.33 -40.89
N LEU A 17 -45.20 25.48 -39.66
CA LEU A 17 -45.96 26.56 -39.02
C LEU A 17 -46.13 26.16 -37.54
N LYS A 18 -45.80 27.08 -36.62
CA LYS A 18 -46.31 27.32 -35.26
C LYS A 18 -47.43 26.41 -34.68
N GLY A 19 -47.26 25.08 -34.63
CA GLY A 19 -48.31 24.15 -34.15
C GLY A 19 -47.85 22.99 -33.26
N THR A 20 -46.56 22.69 -33.17
CA THR A 20 -46.02 21.51 -32.48
C THR A 20 -45.48 21.76 -31.07
N ALA A 21 -45.69 22.95 -30.51
CA ALA A 21 -45.36 23.22 -29.11
C ALA A 21 -46.53 22.99 -28.14
N ILE A 22 -47.77 22.87 -28.65
CA ILE A 22 -48.97 22.69 -27.81
C ILE A 22 -49.32 21.21 -27.64
N TYR A 23 -48.96 20.33 -28.58
CA TYR A 23 -49.20 18.89 -28.44
C TYR A 23 -48.25 18.20 -27.47
N PHE A 24 -47.06 18.76 -27.21
CA PHE A 24 -46.13 18.19 -26.23
C PHE A 24 -46.57 18.44 -24.78
N PHE A 25 -47.40 19.46 -24.54
CA PHE A 25 -47.95 19.76 -23.22
C PHE A 25 -49.29 19.05 -22.93
N LEU A 26 -49.97 18.55 -23.97
CA LEU A 26 -51.24 17.82 -23.83
C LEU A 26 -51.09 16.30 -23.74
N LEU A 27 -49.92 15.73 -24.11
CA LEU A 27 -49.65 14.30 -23.91
C LEU A 27 -49.11 13.97 -22.51
N LEU A 28 -48.82 14.98 -21.68
CA LEU A 28 -48.39 14.83 -20.29
C LEU A 28 -49.54 14.84 -19.27
N SER A 29 -50.78 15.14 -19.69
CA SER A 29 -51.94 15.16 -18.78
C SER A 29 -52.79 13.88 -18.78
N GLN A 30 -52.42 12.87 -19.59
CA GLN A 30 -53.16 11.60 -19.68
C GLN A 30 -52.37 10.39 -19.16
N PHE A 31 -51.16 10.58 -18.65
CA PHE A 31 -50.45 9.56 -17.87
C PHE A 31 -50.64 9.76 -16.36
N THR A 32 -51.78 10.29 -15.96
CA THR A 32 -52.24 10.40 -14.56
C THR A 32 -53.37 9.41 -14.26
N VAL A 33 -53.50 8.33 -15.03
CA VAL A 33 -54.43 7.23 -14.74
C VAL A 33 -53.74 5.91 -15.09
N GLY A 34 -53.46 5.09 -14.08
CA GLY A 34 -53.08 3.68 -14.28
C GLY A 34 -51.62 3.31 -14.03
N MET A 35 -51.02 3.80 -12.95
CA MET A 35 -50.15 2.91 -12.16
C MET A 35 -50.82 2.79 -10.81
N GLU A 36 -51.51 1.67 -10.62
CA GLU A 36 -51.90 1.20 -9.30
C GLU A 36 -50.73 1.45 -8.36
N LYS A 37 -51.02 2.03 -7.20
CA LYS A 37 -50.11 1.99 -6.09
C LYS A 37 -49.88 0.52 -5.80
N ILE A 38 -48.79 -0.05 -6.31
CA ILE A 38 -48.13 -1.13 -5.60
C ILE A 38 -47.66 -0.45 -4.32
N SER A 39 -48.55 -0.46 -3.34
CA SER A 39 -48.20 -0.25 -1.95
C SER A 39 -47.26 -1.39 -1.64
N TYR A 40 -45.97 -1.18 -1.85
CA TYR A 40 -44.98 -1.86 -1.06
C TYR A 40 -45.29 -1.43 0.36
N ALA A 41 -46.09 -2.25 1.06
CA ALA A 41 -46.08 -2.21 2.50
C ALA A 41 -44.62 -2.47 2.87
N GLU A 42 -43.88 -1.43 3.25
CA GLU A 42 -42.76 -1.61 4.14
C GLU A 42 -43.37 -2.16 5.41
N ASP A 43 -43.53 -3.49 5.44
CA ASP A 43 -43.74 -4.24 6.66
C ASP A 43 -42.50 -3.97 7.50
N SER A 44 -42.56 -2.86 8.24
CA SER A 44 -41.60 -2.44 9.23
C SER A 44 -41.79 -3.38 10.41
N GLN A 45 -41.56 -4.67 10.18
CA GLN A 45 -41.27 -5.60 11.24
C GLN A 45 -40.16 -4.94 12.01
N ASN A 46 -40.42 -4.60 13.27
CA ASN A 46 -39.39 -4.25 14.22
C ASN A 46 -38.59 -5.54 14.47
N ILE A 47 -37.78 -5.93 13.49
CA ILE A 47 -36.84 -7.03 13.59
C ILE A 47 -35.75 -6.47 14.48
N GLU A 48 -35.93 -6.66 15.79
CA GLU A 48 -34.88 -6.39 16.75
C GLU A 48 -33.76 -7.40 16.50
N TYR A 49 -32.80 -7.00 15.66
CA TYR A 49 -31.60 -7.78 15.43
C TYR A 49 -30.82 -7.87 16.74
N GLU A 50 -30.32 -9.08 17.05
CA GLU A 50 -29.36 -9.24 18.13
C GLU A 50 -28.14 -8.35 17.86
N LYS A 51 -27.78 -7.50 18.83
CA LYS A 51 -26.59 -6.65 18.72
C LYS A 51 -25.36 -7.55 18.89
N PRO A 52 -24.36 -7.47 18.00
CA PRO A 52 -23.16 -8.29 18.12
C PRO A 52 -22.48 -8.04 19.48
N PRO A 53 -21.99 -9.09 20.15
CA PRO A 53 -21.34 -8.96 21.44
C PRO A 53 -20.10 -8.06 21.35
N LYS A 54 -19.96 -7.15 22.32
CA LYS A 54 -18.78 -6.28 22.44
C LYS A 54 -17.70 -7.00 23.23
N PHE A 55 -16.57 -7.27 22.60
CA PHE A 55 -15.42 -7.88 23.25
C PHE A 55 -14.43 -6.83 23.76
N LYS A 56 -13.63 -7.22 24.75
CA LYS A 56 -12.63 -6.37 25.39
C LYS A 56 -11.23 -6.91 25.15
N ALA A 57 -10.35 -6.11 24.55
CA ALA A 57 -8.97 -6.49 24.26
C ALA A 57 -8.22 -6.94 25.53
N SER A 58 -8.43 -6.24 26.66
CA SER A 58 -7.85 -6.58 27.97
C SER A 58 -8.21 -7.96 28.52
N ARG A 59 -9.32 -8.54 28.07
CA ARG A 59 -9.77 -9.88 28.48
C ARG A 59 -9.24 -11.00 27.57
N MET A 60 -8.74 -10.66 26.40
CA MET A 60 -8.39 -11.61 25.34
C MET A 60 -6.89 -11.69 25.12
N MET A 61 -6.19 -10.58 25.29
CA MET A 61 -4.78 -10.45 24.97
C MET A 61 -3.97 -10.03 26.19
N PRO A 62 -2.72 -10.50 26.30
CA PRO A 62 -1.86 -10.12 27.41
C PRO A 62 -1.50 -8.63 27.36
N ALA A 63 -1.35 -8.01 28.52
CA ALA A 63 -1.18 -6.56 28.67
C ALA A 63 0.00 -5.97 27.86
N HIS A 64 1.07 -6.75 27.64
CA HIS A 64 2.23 -6.31 26.87
C HIS A 64 1.94 -6.10 25.37
N LEU A 65 0.86 -6.70 24.83
CA LEU A 65 0.44 -6.46 23.45
C LEU A 65 -0.50 -5.26 23.33
N LEU A 66 -1.16 -4.86 24.41
CA LEU A 66 -2.22 -3.85 24.38
C LEU A 66 -1.69 -2.42 24.34
N LYS A 67 -0.46 -2.19 24.78
CA LYS A 67 0.17 -0.88 24.75
C LYS A 67 1.70 -1.02 24.73
N GLY A 68 2.34 -0.11 24.03
CA GLY A 68 3.80 -0.02 23.99
C GLY A 68 4.24 1.36 23.57
N ARG A 69 5.53 1.51 23.28
CA ARG A 69 6.07 2.76 22.73
C ARG A 69 5.40 3.05 21.38
N GLY A 70 4.75 4.20 21.27
CA GLY A 70 4.17 4.68 20.01
C GLY A 70 2.90 3.97 19.55
N TYR A 71 2.27 3.13 20.39
CA TYR A 71 0.98 2.52 20.06
C TYR A 71 0.13 2.07 21.26
N LYS A 72 -1.17 1.92 21.00
CA LYS A 72 -2.17 1.35 21.90
C LYS A 72 -3.20 0.57 21.09
N VAL A 73 -3.61 -0.60 21.57
CA VAL A 73 -4.74 -1.37 21.06
C VAL A 73 -6.03 -0.81 21.66
N GLU A 74 -7.03 -0.57 20.83
CA GLU A 74 -8.34 -0.14 21.29
C GLU A 74 -9.00 -1.22 22.15
N GLU A 75 -9.73 -0.80 23.18
CA GLU A 75 -10.33 -1.73 24.14
C GLU A 75 -11.51 -2.49 23.52
N GLU A 76 -12.29 -1.83 22.66
CA GLU A 76 -13.40 -2.46 21.94
C GLU A 76 -12.86 -3.32 20.78
N VAL A 77 -13.24 -4.59 20.78
CA VAL A 77 -12.85 -5.58 19.77
C VAL A 77 -14.08 -5.98 18.99
N PHE A 78 -13.99 -5.85 17.66
CA PHE A 78 -15.06 -6.24 16.75
C PHE A 78 -14.96 -7.73 16.45
N ASN A 79 -16.08 -8.43 16.46
CA ASN A 79 -16.15 -9.82 16.05
C ASN A 79 -17.20 -9.95 14.95
N ASP A 80 -16.81 -10.53 13.81
CA ASP A 80 -17.67 -10.72 12.63
C ASP A 80 -18.37 -12.09 12.60
N GLY A 81 -18.36 -12.82 13.72
CA GLY A 81 -18.84 -14.20 13.84
C GLY A 81 -17.79 -15.26 13.52
N PHE A 82 -16.63 -14.87 12.94
CA PHE A 82 -15.54 -15.79 12.62
C PHE A 82 -14.26 -15.45 13.39
N ARG A 83 -13.88 -14.17 13.46
CA ARG A 83 -12.64 -13.74 14.10
C ARG A 83 -12.77 -12.37 14.76
N ASN A 84 -11.88 -12.14 15.72
CA ASN A 84 -11.71 -10.84 16.35
C ASN A 84 -10.91 -9.92 15.44
N THR A 85 -11.34 -8.67 15.33
CA THR A 85 -10.60 -7.60 14.66
C THR A 85 -10.21 -6.57 15.70
N TYR A 86 -8.90 -6.43 15.89
CA TYR A 86 -8.31 -5.45 16.79
C TYR A 86 -7.91 -4.20 16.00
N MET A 87 -8.15 -3.04 16.59
CA MET A 87 -7.67 -1.76 16.06
C MET A 87 -6.45 -1.30 16.86
N ILE A 88 -5.34 -1.06 16.18
CA ILE A 88 -4.12 -0.51 16.78
C ILE A 88 -4.02 0.96 16.39
N ARG A 89 -4.09 1.84 17.39
CA ARG A 89 -3.76 3.25 17.24
C ARG A 89 -2.26 3.44 17.46
N SER A 90 -1.57 3.98 16.46
CA SER A 90 -0.14 4.24 16.53
C SER A 90 0.18 5.67 16.08
N ASN A 91 1.34 6.18 16.49
CA ASN A 91 1.91 7.42 15.97
C ASN A 91 2.13 7.40 14.44
N TYR A 92 2.12 6.20 13.83
CA TYR A 92 2.30 5.98 12.40
C TYR A 92 0.99 5.70 11.64
N GLY A 93 -0.16 5.76 12.32
CA GLY A 93 -1.47 5.51 11.75
C GLY A 93 -2.28 4.46 12.50
N PHE A 94 -3.37 4.04 11.87
CA PHE A 94 -4.30 3.03 12.41
C PHE A 94 -4.12 1.71 11.66
N PHE A 95 -3.98 0.61 12.39
CA PHE A 95 -3.76 -0.71 11.81
C PHE A 95 -4.80 -1.70 12.31
N ASN A 96 -5.56 -2.30 11.39
CA ASN A 96 -6.41 -3.43 11.70
C ASN A 96 -5.59 -4.72 11.77
N ALA A 97 -5.89 -5.52 12.78
CA ALA A 97 -5.36 -6.86 12.98
C ALA A 97 -6.52 -7.86 13.04
N TYR A 98 -6.64 -8.66 11.98
CA TYR A 98 -7.66 -9.69 11.84
C TYR A 98 -7.21 -10.98 12.53
N GLY A 99 -7.53 -11.08 13.82
CA GLY A 99 -7.18 -12.19 14.70
C GLY A 99 -5.97 -11.91 15.58
N ASP A 100 -5.79 -12.78 16.57
CA ASP A 100 -4.79 -12.63 17.63
C ASP A 100 -3.35 -12.71 17.08
N GLU A 101 -3.10 -13.58 16.10
CA GLU A 101 -1.77 -13.71 15.48
C GLU A 101 -1.43 -12.47 14.65
N MET A 102 -2.38 -11.96 13.86
CA MET A 102 -2.18 -10.71 13.14
C MET A 102 -1.94 -9.54 14.09
N LEU A 103 -2.53 -9.53 15.28
CA LEU A 103 -2.24 -8.50 16.28
C LEU A 103 -0.78 -8.54 16.72
N ARG A 104 -0.22 -9.73 16.98
CA ARG A 104 1.20 -9.90 17.32
C ARG A 104 2.11 -9.41 16.19
N ILE A 105 1.78 -9.79 14.96
CA ILE A 105 2.50 -9.35 13.76
C ILE A 105 2.46 -7.83 13.66
N ARG A 106 1.27 -7.22 13.66
CA ARG A 106 1.11 -5.75 13.56
C ARG A 106 1.83 -5.00 14.66
N VAL A 107 1.81 -5.48 15.90
CA VAL A 107 2.58 -4.88 17.00
C VAL A 107 4.07 -4.88 16.70
N ASN A 108 4.63 -6.01 16.22
CA ASN A 108 6.04 -6.06 15.83
C ASN A 108 6.35 -5.15 14.63
N GLU A 109 5.44 -5.06 13.65
CA GLU A 109 5.57 -4.14 12.53
C GLU A 109 5.60 -2.68 12.98
N VAL A 110 4.79 -2.29 13.95
CA VAL A 110 4.82 -0.93 14.53
C VAL A 110 6.17 -0.64 15.18
N HIS A 111 6.76 -1.59 15.90
CA HIS A 111 8.11 -1.45 16.43
C HIS A 111 9.18 -1.35 15.33
N ALA A 112 9.01 -2.06 14.22
CA ALA A 112 9.90 -1.95 13.08
C ALA A 112 9.78 -0.58 12.39
N ILE A 113 8.56 -0.07 12.20
CA ILE A 113 8.30 1.28 11.67
C ILE A 113 8.95 2.34 12.56
N ASP A 114 8.81 2.24 13.88
CA ASP A 114 9.44 3.15 14.85
C ASP A 114 10.97 3.18 14.68
N LYS A 115 11.61 2.01 14.63
CA LYS A 115 13.06 1.89 14.41
C LYS A 115 13.51 2.45 13.07
N LEU A 116 12.81 2.13 11.98
CA LEU A 116 13.15 2.62 10.63
C LEU A 116 12.96 4.13 10.53
N THR A 117 11.91 4.67 11.15
CA THR A 117 11.65 6.12 11.18
C THR A 117 12.75 6.85 11.97
N HIS A 118 13.15 6.33 13.12
CA HIS A 118 14.24 6.91 13.90
C HIS A 118 15.58 6.83 13.17
N LEU A 119 15.87 5.71 12.49
CA LEU A 119 17.06 5.58 11.66
C LEU A 119 17.06 6.62 10.52
N LYS A 120 15.93 6.78 9.82
CA LYS A 120 15.81 7.74 8.73
C LYS A 120 16.04 9.19 9.17
N ASN A 121 15.67 9.51 10.40
CA ASN A 121 15.83 10.85 10.98
C ASN A 121 17.17 11.04 11.71
N SER A 122 18.07 10.06 11.70
CA SER A 122 19.41 10.20 12.28
C SER A 122 20.32 10.99 11.34
N ASP A 123 21.24 11.77 11.92
CA ASP A 123 22.17 12.61 11.15
C ASP A 123 23.07 11.75 10.25
N GLU A 124 23.47 10.57 10.73
CA GLU A 124 24.30 9.61 9.97
C GLU A 124 23.58 9.10 8.72
N PHE A 125 22.28 8.83 8.84
CA PHE A 125 21.47 8.39 7.69
C PHE A 125 21.28 9.53 6.68
N LEU A 126 20.99 10.74 7.15
CA LEU A 126 20.82 11.93 6.31
C LEU A 126 22.12 12.30 5.58
N GLU A 127 23.26 12.25 6.28
CA GLU A 127 24.58 12.48 5.69
C GLU A 127 24.92 11.41 4.64
N GLY A 128 24.70 10.13 4.94
CA GLY A 128 24.92 9.03 4.00
C GLY A 128 24.05 9.16 2.74
N ALA A 129 22.76 9.45 2.90
CA ALA A 129 21.84 9.67 1.79
C ALA A 129 22.23 10.89 0.93
N SER A 130 22.69 11.99 1.55
CA SER A 130 23.14 13.18 0.83
C SER A 130 24.43 12.94 0.05
N LYS A 131 25.36 12.14 0.59
CA LYS A 131 26.59 11.75 -0.11
C LYS A 131 26.29 10.87 -1.32
N ALA A 132 25.37 9.90 -1.17
CA ALA A 132 24.95 8.99 -2.25
C ALA A 132 24.47 9.73 -3.52
N ILE A 133 23.70 10.81 -3.35
CA ILE A 133 23.15 11.61 -4.46
C ILE A 133 24.26 12.31 -5.26
N ASN A 134 25.38 12.65 -4.61
CA ASN A 134 26.46 13.42 -5.21
C ASN A 134 27.56 12.55 -5.85
N VAL A 135 27.46 11.22 -5.76
CA VAL A 135 28.46 10.31 -6.35
C VAL A 135 28.09 10.00 -7.81
N PRO A 136 29.01 10.24 -8.77
CA PRO A 136 28.84 9.77 -10.14
C PRO A 136 28.68 8.24 -10.18
N ILE A 137 27.65 7.75 -10.89
CA ILE A 137 27.34 6.31 -11.04
C ILE A 137 28.55 5.47 -11.52
N SER A 138 29.51 6.10 -12.20
CA SER A 138 30.73 5.47 -12.69
C SER A 138 31.81 5.20 -11.62
N LEU A 139 31.75 5.84 -10.45
CA LEU A 139 32.73 5.68 -9.36
C LEU A 139 32.36 4.59 -8.36
N ALA A 140 31.14 4.03 -8.47
CA ALA A 140 30.59 3.10 -7.50
C ALA A 140 31.08 1.65 -7.56
N LYS A 141 31.96 1.33 -8.52
CA LYS A 141 32.47 -0.04 -8.70
C LYS A 141 33.45 -0.47 -7.59
N GLY A 142 33.91 0.46 -6.75
CA GLY A 142 34.95 0.22 -5.73
C GLY A 142 34.48 -0.01 -4.29
N ILE A 143 33.18 0.19 -3.97
CA ILE A 143 32.69 0.26 -2.57
C ILE A 143 32.14 -1.09 -2.04
N PHE A 144 32.15 -2.13 -2.86
CA PHE A 144 31.52 -3.44 -2.55
C PHE A 144 32.13 -4.27 -1.40
N ASN A 145 33.23 -3.86 -0.77
CA ASN A 145 34.08 -4.77 0.00
C ASN A 145 34.03 -4.68 1.53
N ASN A 146 33.19 -3.85 2.17
CA ASN A 146 33.30 -3.66 3.63
C ASN A 146 32.02 -3.99 4.40
N PRO A 147 31.95 -5.17 5.08
CA PRO A 147 30.89 -5.46 6.03
C PRO A 147 31.24 -4.82 7.37
N VAL A 148 30.73 -3.62 7.64
CA VAL A 148 31.00 -2.94 8.91
C VAL A 148 30.15 -3.58 10.03
N ASP A 149 30.80 -4.49 10.75
CA ASP A 149 30.68 -4.75 12.20
C ASP A 149 29.32 -5.10 12.81
N THR A 150 28.64 -6.16 12.34
CA THR A 150 27.57 -6.80 13.15
C THR A 150 27.63 -8.33 13.12
N VAL A 151 28.79 -8.90 13.44
CA VAL A 151 29.03 -10.35 13.39
C VAL A 151 28.59 -11.08 14.68
N THR A 152 28.20 -10.39 15.75
CA THR A 152 28.13 -11.06 17.06
C THR A 152 26.80 -11.75 17.41
N GLY A 153 25.74 -11.70 16.59
CA GLY A 153 24.45 -12.28 17.00
C GLY A 153 23.55 -12.92 15.93
N VAL A 154 23.85 -12.75 14.65
CA VAL A 154 22.99 -13.23 13.54
C VAL A 154 23.80 -14.23 12.73
N GLY A 155 23.65 -15.52 13.08
CA GLY A 155 24.56 -16.60 12.70
C GLY A 155 24.83 -16.78 11.20
N LYS A 156 25.89 -17.55 10.89
CA LYS A 156 26.49 -17.94 9.60
C LYS A 156 25.63 -17.93 8.32
N GLY A 157 24.30 -18.08 8.41
CA GLY A 157 23.38 -18.02 7.28
C GLY A 157 23.27 -16.65 6.60
N MET A 158 23.32 -15.54 7.36
CA MET A 158 23.24 -14.20 6.76
C MET A 158 24.52 -13.87 5.96
N GLY A 159 25.70 -14.24 6.47
CA GLY A 159 26.97 -14.04 5.74
C GLY A 159 26.99 -14.73 4.38
N LYS A 160 26.46 -15.98 4.29
CA LYS A 160 26.33 -16.69 3.02
C LYS A 160 25.35 -16.01 2.06
N PHE A 161 24.26 -15.44 2.56
CA PHE A 161 23.29 -14.71 1.74
C PHE A 161 23.92 -13.45 1.12
N LEU A 162 24.66 -12.67 1.94
CA LEU A 162 25.37 -11.47 1.51
C LEU A 162 26.45 -11.79 0.47
N GLY A 163 27.23 -12.86 0.68
CA GLY A 163 28.23 -13.32 -0.29
C GLY A 163 27.62 -13.65 -1.66
N ARG A 164 26.48 -14.36 -1.69
CA ARG A 164 25.77 -14.70 -2.94
C ARG A 164 25.22 -13.47 -3.66
N ILE A 165 24.78 -12.44 -2.93
CA ILE A 165 24.34 -11.17 -3.53
C ILE A 165 25.52 -10.44 -4.17
N GLY A 166 26.68 -10.40 -3.50
CA GLY A 166 27.90 -9.84 -4.07
C GLY A 166 28.35 -10.55 -5.34
N GLU A 167 28.32 -11.88 -5.36
CA GLU A 167 28.60 -12.69 -6.56
C GLU A 167 27.61 -12.43 -7.71
N MET A 168 26.31 -12.26 -7.40
CA MET A 168 25.29 -11.94 -8.42
C MET A 168 25.43 -10.52 -8.96
N ALA A 169 25.79 -9.54 -8.13
CA ALA A 169 25.99 -8.16 -8.55
C ALA A 169 27.26 -7.97 -9.42
N THR A 170 28.26 -8.83 -9.25
CA THR A 170 29.56 -8.77 -9.96
C THR A 170 29.60 -9.61 -11.24
N GLY A 171 28.60 -10.46 -11.50
CA GLY A 171 28.48 -11.23 -12.74
C GLY A 171 28.40 -10.35 -14.00
N LYS A 172 29.17 -10.68 -15.04
CA LYS A 172 29.24 -9.94 -16.32
C LYS A 172 28.07 -10.33 -17.25
N ARG A 173 27.08 -9.45 -17.50
CA ARG A 173 26.03 -9.65 -18.52
C ARG A 173 25.44 -8.34 -19.10
N GLY A 174 25.99 -7.79 -20.19
CA GLY A 174 25.29 -6.79 -21.05
C GLY A 174 24.93 -5.43 -20.39
N GLU A 175 25.59 -4.35 -20.81
CA GLU A 175 25.74 -3.08 -20.06
C GLU A 175 24.44 -2.30 -19.71
N THR A 176 23.39 -2.35 -20.54
CA THR A 176 22.16 -1.53 -20.32
C THR A 176 21.11 -2.26 -19.49
N GLU A 177 20.94 -3.57 -19.69
CA GLU A 177 20.07 -4.41 -18.84
C GLU A 177 20.72 -4.66 -17.46
N ASP A 178 22.06 -4.62 -17.38
CA ASP A 178 22.83 -4.90 -16.16
C ASP A 178 22.56 -3.89 -15.05
N HIS A 179 22.49 -2.59 -15.33
CA HIS A 179 22.42 -1.57 -14.29
C HIS A 179 21.06 -1.59 -13.56
N ALA A 180 19.95 -1.55 -14.31
CA ALA A 180 18.61 -1.62 -13.73
C ALA A 180 18.38 -2.96 -13.00
N THR A 181 18.91 -4.06 -13.53
CA THR A 181 18.81 -5.38 -12.89
C THR A 181 19.64 -5.45 -11.60
N LYS A 182 20.87 -4.92 -11.60
CA LYS A 182 21.75 -4.88 -10.40
C LYS A 182 21.16 -3.99 -9.31
N GLU A 183 20.58 -2.85 -9.68
CA GLU A 183 19.89 -1.95 -8.76
C GLU A 183 18.68 -2.63 -8.11
N LEU A 184 17.82 -3.27 -8.91
CA LEU A 184 16.68 -4.02 -8.40
C LEU A 184 17.09 -5.18 -7.48
N ILE A 185 18.13 -5.94 -7.86
CA ILE A 185 18.65 -7.06 -7.06
C ILE A 185 19.21 -6.54 -5.72
N GLY A 186 20.02 -5.48 -5.76
CA GLY A 186 20.62 -4.89 -4.57
C GLY A 186 19.59 -4.27 -3.64
N PHE A 187 18.63 -3.53 -4.17
CA PHE A 187 17.49 -3.01 -3.41
C PHE A 187 16.69 -4.15 -2.74
N SER A 188 16.31 -5.17 -3.51
CA SER A 188 15.55 -6.31 -3.00
C SER A 188 16.31 -7.10 -1.94
N ALA A 189 17.63 -7.21 -2.07
CA ALA A 189 18.51 -7.82 -1.09
C ALA A 189 18.57 -7.01 0.21
N ALA A 190 18.75 -5.68 0.12
CA ALA A 190 18.75 -4.77 1.26
C ALA A 190 17.43 -4.84 2.04
N LYS A 191 16.29 -4.81 1.32
CA LYS A 191 14.96 -4.94 1.90
C LYS A 191 14.77 -6.23 2.67
N ARG A 192 15.18 -7.37 2.10
CA ARG A 192 15.12 -8.69 2.76
C ARG A 192 16.01 -8.76 4.00
N MET A 193 17.21 -8.18 3.93
CA MET A 193 18.13 -8.14 5.06
C MET A 193 17.56 -7.30 6.21
N LEU A 194 17.05 -6.10 5.92
CA LEU A 194 16.44 -5.21 6.91
C LEU A 194 15.21 -5.85 7.57
N ALA A 195 14.30 -6.42 6.76
CA ALA A 195 13.13 -7.14 7.26
C ALA A 195 13.53 -8.32 8.16
N GLY A 196 14.55 -9.10 7.76
CA GLY A 196 15.09 -10.20 8.57
C GLY A 196 15.68 -9.74 9.92
N ARG A 197 16.42 -8.62 9.93
CA ARG A 197 16.96 -8.03 11.17
C ARG A 197 15.85 -7.53 12.10
N LEU A 198 14.80 -6.95 11.53
CA LEU A 198 13.63 -6.44 12.27
C LEU A 198 12.61 -7.53 12.59
N LYS A 199 12.82 -8.76 12.11
CA LYS A 199 11.92 -9.91 12.25
C LYS A 199 10.50 -9.62 11.75
N VAL A 200 10.40 -8.89 10.63
CA VAL A 200 9.13 -8.57 9.96
C VAL A 200 9.06 -9.23 8.59
N ASP A 201 7.84 -9.37 8.07
CA ASP A 201 7.63 -9.91 6.74
C ASP A 201 8.02 -8.87 5.67
N VAL A 202 8.85 -9.29 4.72
CA VAL A 202 9.31 -8.47 3.58
C VAL A 202 8.14 -8.00 2.71
N TYR A 203 7.10 -8.80 2.62
CA TYR A 203 5.89 -8.60 1.84
C TYR A 203 4.66 -8.35 2.73
N SER A 204 4.89 -7.80 3.92
CA SER A 204 3.82 -7.37 4.81
C SER A 204 2.78 -6.52 4.10
N THR A 205 1.50 -6.75 4.43
CA THR A 205 0.37 -5.95 3.97
C THR A 205 0.29 -4.57 4.62
N ASN A 206 1.18 -4.25 5.57
CA ASN A 206 1.25 -2.93 6.18
C ASN A 206 1.95 -1.96 5.22
N LYS A 207 1.16 -1.10 4.57
CA LYS A 207 1.69 -0.10 3.63
C LYS A 207 2.74 0.80 4.28
N LYS A 208 2.52 1.22 5.53
CA LYS A 208 3.47 2.09 6.22
C LYS A 208 4.80 1.39 6.50
N LEU A 209 4.77 0.10 6.85
CA LEU A 209 6.00 -0.68 6.97
C LEU A 209 6.71 -0.83 5.63
N GLN A 210 5.97 -1.11 4.56
CA GLN A 210 6.53 -1.24 3.21
C GLN A 210 7.24 0.05 2.78
N GLU A 211 6.60 1.21 2.98
CA GLU A 211 7.18 2.52 2.70
C GLU A 211 8.50 2.77 3.44
N GLU A 212 8.54 2.50 4.74
CA GLU A 212 9.75 2.72 5.55
C GLU A 212 10.86 1.71 5.21
N LEU A 213 10.51 0.44 4.97
CA LEU A 213 11.47 -0.56 4.50
C LEU A 213 12.05 -0.16 3.15
N ASP A 214 11.23 0.29 2.21
CA ASP A 214 11.67 0.71 0.87
C ASP A 214 12.58 1.93 0.95
N SER A 215 12.18 2.96 1.72
CA SER A 215 12.98 4.18 1.88
C SER A 215 14.37 3.89 2.46
N VAL A 216 14.45 3.10 3.53
CA VAL A 216 15.73 2.75 4.16
C VAL A 216 16.54 1.81 3.27
N SER A 217 15.89 0.90 2.53
CA SER A 217 16.58 -0.01 1.59
C SER A 217 17.22 0.74 0.43
N TRP A 218 16.52 1.73 -0.13
CA TRP A 218 17.04 2.60 -1.17
C TRP A 218 18.26 3.38 -0.68
N ALA A 219 18.18 4.01 0.50
CA ALA A 219 19.33 4.75 1.04
C ALA A 219 20.53 3.83 1.35
N THR A 220 20.28 2.64 1.91
CA THR A 220 21.33 1.65 2.19
C THR A 220 22.00 1.17 0.91
N PHE A 221 21.23 0.97 -0.16
CA PHE A 221 21.75 0.63 -1.47
C PHE A 221 22.50 1.84 -2.04
N SER A 222 21.85 2.97 -2.30
CA SER A 222 22.48 4.13 -2.97
C SER A 222 23.70 4.69 -2.25
N GLY A 223 23.80 4.62 -0.92
CA GLY A 223 24.98 5.08 -0.16
C GLY A 223 26.16 4.11 -0.10
N GLY A 224 25.95 2.86 -0.49
CA GLY A 224 26.99 1.82 -0.56
C GLY A 224 27.63 1.65 -1.95
N PHE A 225 27.26 2.51 -2.90
CA PHE A 225 27.76 2.54 -4.27
C PHE A 225 28.56 3.81 -4.47
#